data_AF-A0A6L8GBY2-F1
#
_entry.id   AF-A0A6L8GBY2-F1
#
_cell.length_a   1.000
_cell.length_b   1.000
_cell.length_c   1.000
_cell.angle_alpha   90.00
_cell.angle_beta   90.00
_cell.angle_gamma   90.00
#
_symmetry.space_group_name_H-M   'P 1'
#
loop_
_entity.id
_entity.type
_entity.pdbx_description
1 polymer ?
#
loop_
_entity_poly.entity_id
_entity_poly.type
_entity_poly.pdbx_seq_one_letter_code
_entity_poly.pdbx_strand_id
1 'polypeptide(L)'
;MGKNYRVAADIGGTFTDIVYQDSETGTCGATKVLSTPENPALAVLTGIGEVVSDSDSIGFFVHGTTVGLNALLTRRGARVALVTNENFRDIYTIQGNDRGEIFSIRWNKPAPLTPVEHTYTLSGRMSAEGKEVDSLHLPDLDRLVDAAATEGYEAIAIALLFSFKNPEHELEASRYLQSRLPGIPIALSHRISPEWREFERISTTVMDAYLAPVVRQYLETLIEALADRLPGGGLHVMESNGGVMGAGAASETPLQTLLSGPVGGAI
;
A
#
# COMPACT_ATOMS: atom_id res chain seq x y z
N MET A 1 23.34 8.45 -29.83
CA MET A 1 22.68 8.42 -28.51
C MET A 1 21.20 8.56 -28.80
N GLY A 2 20.38 7.65 -28.28
CA GLY A 2 18.92 7.80 -28.37
C GLY A 2 18.48 9.08 -27.67
N LYS A 3 17.30 9.59 -28.04
CA LYS A 3 16.72 10.77 -27.41
C LYS A 3 16.38 10.48 -25.95
N ASN A 4 16.30 11.53 -25.12
CA ASN A 4 15.91 11.41 -23.72
C ASN A 4 14.55 12.06 -23.46
N TYR A 5 13.61 11.31 -22.90
CA TYR A 5 12.24 11.76 -22.67
C TYR A 5 11.90 11.92 -21.18
N ARG A 6 11.01 12.86 -20.89
CA ARG A 6 10.24 12.92 -19.64
C ARG A 6 8.85 12.40 -19.95
N VAL A 7 8.36 11.46 -19.16
CA VAL A 7 7.07 10.81 -19.38
C VAL A 7 6.21 10.96 -18.12
N ALA A 8 4.91 11.16 -18.32
CA ALA A 8 3.89 11.10 -17.30
C ALA A 8 2.78 10.14 -17.75
N ALA A 9 2.27 9.33 -16.84
CA ALA A 9 1.16 8.41 -17.11
C ALA A 9 0.09 8.51 -16.02
N ASP A 10 -1.18 8.61 -16.42
CA ASP A 10 -2.33 8.51 -15.53
C ASP A 10 -3.25 7.36 -15.96
N ILE A 11 -3.56 6.47 -15.03
CA ILE A 11 -4.48 5.36 -15.30
C ILE A 11 -5.88 5.75 -14.85
N GLY A 12 -6.74 6.01 -15.84
CA GLY A 12 -8.17 6.11 -15.65
C GLY A 12 -8.88 4.76 -15.78
N GLY A 13 -10.20 4.76 -15.51
CA GLY A 13 -11.03 3.56 -15.62
C GLY A 13 -11.20 3.04 -17.06
N THR A 14 -11.28 3.94 -18.05
CA THR A 14 -11.50 3.56 -19.46
C THR A 14 -10.22 3.67 -20.30
N PHE A 15 -9.42 4.70 -20.02
CA PHE A 15 -8.23 5.00 -20.80
C PHE A 15 -7.05 5.30 -19.89
N THR A 16 -5.86 5.00 -20.40
CA THR A 16 -4.58 5.41 -19.82
C THR A 16 -4.02 6.53 -20.67
N ASP A 17 -3.76 7.65 -20.03
CA ASP A 17 -3.27 8.87 -20.66
C ASP A 17 -1.75 8.96 -20.48
N ILE A 18 -1.01 9.11 -21.58
CA ILE A 18 0.44 9.26 -21.58
C ILE A 18 0.79 10.64 -22.13
N VAL A 19 1.58 11.40 -21.37
CA VAL A 19 2.15 12.69 -21.79
C VAL A 19 3.66 12.54 -21.83
N TYR A 20 4.30 13.06 -22.87
CA TYR A 20 5.75 12.99 -23.01
C TYR A 20 6.34 14.33 -23.46
N GLN A 21 7.60 14.55 -23.10
CA GLN A 21 8.40 15.68 -23.51
C GLN A 21 9.80 15.21 -23.92
N ASP A 22 10.23 15.55 -25.13
CA ASP A 22 11.62 15.41 -25.56
C ASP A 22 12.48 16.42 -24.78
N SER A 23 13.45 15.93 -24.02
CA SER A 23 14.24 16.76 -23.09
C SER A 23 15.22 17.70 -23.79
N GLU A 24 15.57 17.43 -25.04
CA GLU A 24 16.49 18.26 -25.82
C GLU A 24 15.75 19.36 -26.57
N THR A 25 14.61 19.01 -27.20
CA THR A 25 13.87 19.95 -28.04
C THR A 25 12.73 20.67 -27.29
N GLY A 26 12.31 20.13 -26.15
CA GLY A 26 11.14 20.59 -25.40
C GLY A 26 9.81 20.22 -26.07
N THR A 27 9.82 19.44 -27.16
CA THR A 27 8.61 19.03 -27.88
C THR A 27 7.76 18.15 -26.99
N CYS A 28 6.50 18.54 -26.79
CA CYS A 28 5.53 17.78 -26.01
C CYS A 28 4.50 17.08 -26.91
N GLY A 29 4.00 15.95 -26.44
CA GLY A 29 2.86 15.27 -27.04
C GLY A 29 2.11 14.44 -26.02
N ALA A 30 0.98 13.88 -26.45
CA ALA A 30 0.18 12.96 -25.65
C ALA A 30 -0.37 11.85 -26.53
N THR A 31 -0.52 10.64 -25.96
CA THR A 31 -1.29 9.55 -26.52
C THR A 31 -2.28 9.03 -25.49
N LYS A 32 -3.29 8.30 -25.97
CA LYS A 32 -4.36 7.72 -25.16
C LYS A 32 -4.60 6.30 -25.63
N VAL A 33 -4.44 5.35 -24.71
CA VAL A 33 -4.65 3.93 -24.97
C VAL A 33 -5.75 3.38 -24.08
N LEU A 34 -6.38 2.28 -24.48
CA LEU A 34 -7.39 1.62 -23.67
C LEU A 34 -6.76 1.08 -22.38
N SER A 35 -7.41 1.33 -21.23
CA SER A 35 -6.99 0.74 -19.96
C SER A 35 -7.17 -0.77 -20.01
N THR A 36 -6.28 -1.49 -19.31
CA THR A 36 -6.34 -2.95 -19.16
C THR A 36 -6.58 -3.26 -17.67
N PRO A 37 -7.84 -3.33 -17.19
CA PRO A 37 -8.13 -3.41 -15.74
C PRO A 37 -7.49 -4.62 -15.04
N GLU A 38 -7.32 -5.73 -15.76
CA GLU A 38 -6.70 -6.94 -15.22
C GLU A 38 -5.18 -6.84 -15.14
N ASN A 39 -4.56 -5.97 -15.94
CA ASN A 39 -3.14 -5.65 -15.85
C ASN A 39 -2.87 -4.21 -16.30
N PRO A 40 -3.04 -3.24 -15.38
CA PRO A 40 -2.92 -1.82 -15.73
C PRO A 40 -1.52 -1.43 -16.20
N ALA A 41 -0.49 -2.20 -15.86
CA ALA A 41 0.89 -1.95 -16.30
C ALA A 41 1.01 -2.10 -17.82
N LEU A 42 0.29 -3.05 -18.44
CA LEU A 42 0.32 -3.25 -19.90
C LEU A 42 -0.20 -2.04 -20.67
N ALA A 43 -1.23 -1.36 -20.16
CA ALA A 43 -1.75 -0.15 -20.79
C ALA A 43 -0.69 0.97 -20.79
N VAL A 44 0.01 1.17 -19.66
CA VAL A 44 1.10 2.14 -19.56
C VAL A 44 2.24 1.79 -20.52
N LEU A 45 2.68 0.53 -20.55
CA LEU A 45 3.78 0.08 -21.42
C LEU A 45 3.43 0.22 -22.91
N THR A 46 2.20 -0.12 -23.29
CA THR A 46 1.69 0.04 -24.66
C THR A 46 1.72 1.51 -25.07
N GLY A 47 1.17 2.39 -24.23
CA GLY A 47 1.14 3.83 -24.50
C GLY A 47 2.54 4.43 -24.61
N ILE A 48 3.49 4.01 -23.76
CA ILE A 48 4.90 4.44 -23.87
C ILE A 48 5.51 3.96 -25.20
N GLY A 49 5.25 2.71 -25.61
CA GLY A 49 5.75 2.16 -26.88
C GLY A 49 5.24 2.87 -28.14
N GLU A 50 4.07 3.52 -28.09
CA GLU A 50 3.54 4.31 -29.20
C GLU A 50 4.27 5.64 -29.42
N VAL A 51 4.88 6.21 -28.36
CA VAL A 51 5.40 7.58 -28.38
C VAL A 51 6.90 7.70 -28.14
N VAL A 52 7.51 6.71 -27.46
CA VAL A 52 8.94 6.67 -27.20
C VAL A 52 9.48 5.38 -27.84
N SER A 53 10.46 5.51 -28.73
CA SER A 53 11.07 4.35 -29.39
C SER A 53 11.89 3.54 -28.39
N ASP A 54 12.07 2.24 -28.64
CA ASP A 54 12.85 1.35 -27.76
C ASP A 54 14.34 1.73 -27.68
N SER A 55 14.86 2.45 -28.68
CA SER A 55 16.22 2.98 -28.69
C SER A 55 16.40 4.25 -27.86
N ASP A 56 15.31 4.88 -27.42
CA ASP A 56 15.31 6.15 -26.68
C ASP A 56 15.20 5.89 -25.17
N SER A 57 15.81 6.78 -24.39
CA SER A 57 15.80 6.70 -22.92
C SER A 57 14.68 7.53 -22.31
N ILE A 58 14.22 7.11 -21.14
CA ILE A 58 13.32 7.88 -20.29
C ILE A 58 14.13 8.35 -19.08
N GLY A 59 14.42 9.65 -19.02
CA GLY A 59 15.22 10.24 -17.94
C GLY A 59 14.40 10.53 -16.69
N PHE A 60 13.08 10.65 -16.83
CA PHE A 60 12.17 10.91 -15.72
C PHE A 60 10.78 10.38 -16.06
N PHE A 61 10.25 9.49 -15.24
CA PHE A 61 8.89 8.97 -15.37
C PHE A 61 8.10 9.23 -14.09
N VAL A 62 6.95 9.88 -14.19
CA VAL A 62 5.99 10.05 -13.08
C VAL A 62 4.69 9.35 -13.43
N HIS A 63 4.13 8.63 -12.46
CA HIS A 63 2.93 7.87 -12.65
C HIS A 63 1.89 8.13 -11.57
N GLY A 64 0.68 8.51 -11.98
CA GLY A 64 -0.51 8.51 -11.15
C GLY A 64 -1.27 7.20 -11.31
N THR A 65 -1.45 6.44 -10.23
CA THR A 65 -2.13 5.14 -10.28
C THR A 65 -3.48 5.17 -9.55
N THR A 66 -4.45 4.48 -10.12
CA THR A 66 -5.73 4.15 -9.45
C THR A 66 -5.78 2.71 -8.97
N VAL A 67 -4.69 1.93 -9.13
CA VAL A 67 -4.64 0.50 -8.77
C VAL A 67 -5.00 0.27 -7.31
N GLY A 68 -4.36 0.98 -6.37
CA GLY A 68 -4.63 0.83 -4.94
C GLY A 68 -6.06 1.23 -4.57
N LEU A 69 -6.55 2.35 -5.10
CA LEU A 69 -7.92 2.81 -4.85
C LEU A 69 -8.96 1.82 -5.39
N ASN A 70 -8.75 1.32 -6.61
CA ASN A 70 -9.65 0.36 -7.24
C ASN A 70 -9.67 -0.98 -6.49
N ALA A 71 -8.50 -1.47 -6.04
CA ALA A 71 -8.41 -2.67 -5.21
C ALA A 71 -9.20 -2.52 -3.91
N LEU A 72 -9.11 -1.35 -3.26
CA LEU A 72 -9.88 -1.05 -2.05
C LEU A 72 -11.40 -1.02 -2.32
N LEU A 73 -11.84 -0.28 -3.35
CA LEU A 73 -13.26 -0.13 -3.71
C LEU A 73 -13.90 -1.46 -4.13
N THR A 74 -13.16 -2.29 -4.86
CA THR A 74 -13.65 -3.58 -5.36
C THR A 74 -13.42 -4.73 -4.38
N ARG A 75 -12.79 -4.47 -3.23
CA ARG A 75 -12.42 -5.48 -2.22
C ARG A 75 -11.56 -6.61 -2.82
N ARG A 76 -10.58 -6.25 -3.67
CA ARG A 76 -9.64 -7.15 -4.36
C ARG A 76 -8.18 -6.91 -3.96
N GLY A 77 -7.93 -6.58 -2.70
CA GLY A 77 -6.59 -6.59 -2.11
C GLY A 77 -6.28 -7.91 -1.40
N ALA A 78 -5.16 -7.89 -0.69
CA ALA A 78 -4.56 -9.04 -0.04
C ALA A 78 -5.42 -9.60 1.11
N ARG A 79 -5.38 -10.91 1.34
CA ARG A 79 -5.94 -11.51 2.57
C ARG A 79 -5.02 -11.20 3.76
N VAL A 80 -5.45 -10.29 4.63
CA VAL A 80 -4.64 -9.78 5.75
C VAL A 80 -4.99 -10.47 7.08
N ALA A 81 -3.99 -10.90 7.83
CA ALA A 81 -4.10 -11.21 9.26
C ALA A 81 -3.74 -9.98 10.11
N LEU A 82 -4.51 -9.71 11.16
CA LEU A 82 -4.25 -8.60 12.10
C LEU A 82 -3.72 -9.17 13.42
N VAL A 83 -2.64 -8.59 13.93
CA VAL A 83 -2.12 -8.83 15.28
C VAL A 83 -2.33 -7.57 16.12
N THR A 84 -3.01 -7.72 17.26
CA THR A 84 -3.20 -6.65 18.24
C THR A 84 -3.02 -7.17 19.67
N ASN A 85 -3.13 -6.33 20.69
CA ASN A 85 -2.96 -6.78 22.08
C ASN A 85 -4.08 -7.72 22.52
N GLU A 86 -3.76 -8.59 23.47
CA GLU A 86 -4.76 -9.31 24.25
C GLU A 86 -5.83 -8.37 24.84
N ASN A 87 -7.09 -8.80 24.74
CA ASN A 87 -8.31 -8.05 25.07
C ASN A 87 -8.66 -6.88 24.13
N PHE A 88 -7.94 -6.70 23.01
CA PHE A 88 -8.21 -5.68 21.99
C PHE A 88 -8.60 -6.26 20.62
N ARG A 89 -8.79 -7.58 20.53
CA ARG A 89 -9.12 -8.32 19.29
C ARG A 89 -10.21 -7.66 18.44
N ASP A 90 -11.26 -7.20 19.11
CA ASP A 90 -12.49 -6.78 18.43
C ASP A 90 -12.48 -5.31 18.01
N ILE A 91 -11.47 -4.53 18.39
CA ILE A 91 -11.46 -3.06 18.21
C ILE A 91 -11.66 -2.65 16.74
N TYR A 92 -11.02 -3.35 15.81
CA TYR A 92 -11.16 -3.07 14.38
C TYR A 92 -12.53 -3.46 13.84
N THR A 93 -13.12 -4.53 14.38
CA THR A 93 -14.47 -4.95 14.02
C THR A 93 -15.49 -3.99 14.61
N ILE A 94 -15.33 -3.54 15.87
CA ILE A 94 -16.22 -2.60 16.56
C ILE A 94 -16.29 -1.28 15.80
N GLN A 95 -15.15 -0.78 15.33
CA GLN A 95 -14.96 0.50 14.64
C GLN A 95 -15.25 1.73 15.51
N GLY A 96 -14.93 2.91 14.97
CA GLY A 96 -15.32 4.19 15.56
C GLY A 96 -16.82 4.50 15.42
N ASN A 97 -17.22 5.64 15.98
CA ASN A 97 -18.60 6.14 15.89
C ASN A 97 -18.85 7.08 14.70
N ASP A 98 -17.93 7.14 13.74
CA ASP A 98 -18.09 7.96 12.53
C ASP A 98 -19.07 7.28 11.56
N ARG A 99 -20.36 7.47 11.83
CA ARG A 99 -21.47 6.91 11.04
C ARG A 99 -21.84 7.90 9.95
N GLY A 100 -21.78 7.47 8.69
CA GLY A 100 -22.22 8.29 7.55
C GLY A 100 -23.70 8.74 7.63
N GLU A 101 -24.54 8.03 8.40
CA GLU A 101 -25.92 8.39 8.69
C GLU A 101 -26.16 8.49 10.20
N ILE A 102 -25.73 9.61 10.82
CA ILE A 102 -25.70 9.78 12.29
C ILE A 102 -27.05 9.53 12.98
N PHE A 103 -28.18 9.81 12.31
CA PHE A 103 -29.53 9.62 12.87
C PHE A 103 -30.21 8.29 12.49
N SER A 104 -29.57 7.48 11.65
CA SER A 104 -30.14 6.23 11.16
C SER A 104 -29.86 5.10 12.15
N ILE A 105 -30.89 4.63 12.85
CA ILE A 105 -30.80 3.43 13.72
C ILE A 105 -30.61 2.14 12.92
N ARG A 106 -30.80 2.18 11.60
CA ARG A 106 -30.64 1.06 10.67
C ARG A 106 -29.30 1.10 9.93
N TRP A 107 -28.38 1.99 10.34
CA TRP A 107 -27.08 2.09 9.72
C TRP A 107 -26.34 0.75 9.80
N ASN A 108 -25.95 0.23 8.63
CA ASN A 108 -25.14 -0.97 8.53
C ASN A 108 -23.67 -0.57 8.46
N LYS A 109 -22.91 -1.05 9.44
CA LYS A 109 -21.47 -0.84 9.49
C LYS A 109 -20.79 -1.50 8.29
N PRO A 110 -19.82 -0.84 7.64
CA PRO A 110 -19.01 -1.48 6.60
C PRO A 110 -18.30 -2.70 7.16
N ALA A 111 -18.28 -3.80 6.40
CA ALA A 111 -17.48 -4.96 6.77
C ALA A 111 -16.00 -4.57 6.88
N PRO A 112 -15.25 -5.00 7.91
CA PRO A 112 -13.81 -4.74 8.00
C PRO A 112 -13.05 -5.42 6.84
N LEU A 113 -11.84 -4.95 6.52
CA LEU A 113 -10.98 -5.62 5.53
C LEU A 113 -10.43 -6.95 6.09
N THR A 114 -10.15 -6.96 7.38
CA THR A 114 -9.75 -8.13 8.18
C THR A 114 -10.88 -8.46 9.16
N PRO A 115 -11.60 -9.59 9.00
CA PRO A 115 -12.62 -10.02 9.94
C PRO A 115 -12.00 -10.52 11.25
N VAL A 116 -12.81 -10.63 12.32
CA VAL A 116 -12.34 -10.99 13.67
C VAL A 116 -11.69 -12.38 13.73
N GLU A 117 -12.16 -13.32 12.91
CA GLU A 117 -11.56 -14.65 12.72
C GLU A 117 -10.13 -14.61 12.19
N HIS A 118 -9.72 -13.52 11.53
CA HIS A 118 -8.35 -13.30 11.07
C HIS A 118 -7.58 -12.33 11.98
N THR A 119 -8.14 -11.99 13.14
CA THR A 119 -7.48 -11.17 14.17
C THR A 119 -6.96 -12.03 15.31
N TYR A 120 -5.66 -11.96 15.51
CA TYR A 120 -4.88 -12.65 16.53
C TYR A 120 -4.44 -11.67 17.61
N THR A 121 -4.32 -12.19 18.82
CA THR A 121 -3.93 -11.40 19.99
C THR A 121 -2.57 -11.80 20.51
N LEU A 122 -1.81 -10.83 20.98
CA LEU A 122 -0.51 -11.00 21.59
C LEU A 122 -0.52 -10.43 23.01
N SER A 123 -0.15 -11.24 24.00
CA SER A 123 0.05 -10.78 25.37
C SER A 123 1.33 -9.94 25.45
N GLY A 124 1.29 -8.92 26.30
CA GLY A 124 2.30 -7.86 26.38
C GLY A 124 1.64 -6.49 26.34
N ARG A 125 2.19 -5.52 27.07
CA ARG A 125 1.61 -4.19 27.23
C ARG A 125 2.68 -3.12 27.41
N MET A 126 2.56 -2.05 26.63
CA MET A 126 3.23 -0.77 26.87
C MET A 126 2.27 0.19 27.59
N SER A 127 2.80 1.03 28.47
CA SER A 127 2.06 2.11 29.13
C SER A 127 1.91 3.33 28.22
N ALA A 128 1.08 4.30 28.62
CA ALA A 128 0.93 5.57 27.90
C ALA A 128 2.24 6.40 27.86
N GLU A 129 3.14 6.17 28.82
CA GLU A 129 4.49 6.74 28.89
C GLU A 129 5.52 5.95 28.06
N GLY A 130 5.11 4.87 27.38
CA GLY A 130 5.99 4.03 26.57
C GLY A 130 6.84 3.05 27.38
N LYS A 131 6.49 2.81 28.66
CA LYS A 131 7.19 1.83 29.51
C LYS A 131 6.55 0.46 29.38
N GLU A 132 7.37 -0.59 29.38
CA GLU A 132 6.84 -1.96 29.44
C GLU A 132 6.12 -2.18 30.78
N VAL A 133 4.88 -2.65 30.71
CA VAL A 133 4.04 -3.01 31.85
C VAL A 133 4.00 -4.52 32.00
N ASP A 134 3.72 -5.21 30.88
CA ASP A 134 3.69 -6.67 30.80
C ASP A 134 4.61 -7.10 29.66
N SER A 135 5.47 -8.09 29.93
CA SER A 135 6.38 -8.62 28.92
C SER A 135 5.66 -9.35 27.79
N LEU A 136 6.24 -9.26 26.60
CA LEU A 136 5.71 -9.89 25.39
C LEU A 136 5.76 -11.42 25.49
N HIS A 137 4.68 -12.10 25.11
CA HIS A 137 4.66 -13.56 25.00
C HIS A 137 4.57 -14.02 23.53
N LEU A 138 5.71 -14.04 22.85
CA LEU A 138 5.80 -14.41 21.42
C LEU A 138 5.12 -15.73 21.01
N PRO A 139 5.12 -16.80 21.84
CA PRO A 139 4.39 -18.04 21.49
C PRO A 139 2.89 -17.87 21.25
N ASP A 140 2.26 -16.78 21.70
CA ASP A 140 0.86 -16.47 21.35
C ASP A 140 0.64 -16.40 19.83
N LEU A 141 1.68 -16.04 19.07
CA LEU A 141 1.65 -15.94 17.62
C LEU A 141 1.76 -17.29 16.92
N ASP A 142 2.03 -18.39 17.62
CA ASP A 142 2.12 -19.72 17.00
C ASP A 142 0.81 -20.11 16.30
N ARG A 143 -0.34 -19.68 16.85
CA ARG A 143 -1.64 -19.90 16.18
C ARG A 143 -1.76 -19.18 14.84
N LEU A 144 -1.17 -17.98 14.72
CA LEU A 144 -1.12 -17.28 13.45
C LEU A 144 -0.17 -17.99 12.48
N VAL A 145 0.98 -18.45 12.96
CA VAL A 145 1.94 -19.22 12.15
C VAL A 145 1.29 -20.50 11.59
N ASP A 146 0.58 -21.25 12.44
CA ASP A 146 -0.13 -22.47 12.03
C ASP A 146 -1.25 -22.17 11.04
N ALA A 147 -2.04 -21.13 11.31
CA ALA A 147 -3.14 -20.72 10.43
C ALA A 147 -2.66 -20.19 9.08
N ALA A 148 -1.48 -19.56 9.00
CA ALA A 148 -0.93 -19.05 7.76
C ALA A 148 -0.72 -20.17 6.71
N ALA A 149 -0.52 -21.42 7.14
CA ALA A 149 -0.37 -22.56 6.24
C ALA A 149 -1.67 -22.96 5.53
N THR A 150 -2.84 -22.63 6.09
CA THR A 150 -4.15 -23.07 5.57
C THR A 150 -5.05 -21.92 5.14
N GLU A 151 -4.92 -20.76 5.77
CA GLU A 151 -5.77 -19.59 5.52
C GLU A 151 -5.25 -18.73 4.35
N GLY A 152 -4.03 -18.95 3.86
CA GLY A 152 -3.52 -18.22 2.68
C GLY A 152 -3.44 -16.70 2.93
N TYR A 153 -2.92 -16.30 4.09
CA TYR A 153 -2.62 -14.89 4.36
C TYR A 153 -1.52 -14.40 3.42
N GLU A 154 -1.77 -13.26 2.79
CA GLU A 154 -0.85 -12.62 1.85
C GLU A 154 -0.11 -11.43 2.48
N ALA A 155 -0.59 -10.95 3.64
CA ALA A 155 0.08 -9.92 4.42
C ALA A 155 -0.34 -9.98 5.90
N ILE A 156 0.48 -9.42 6.79
CA ILE A 156 0.19 -9.28 8.22
C ILE A 156 0.25 -7.81 8.62
N ALA A 157 -0.75 -7.34 9.34
CA ALA A 157 -0.75 -6.03 10.01
C ALA A 157 -0.49 -6.23 11.50
N ILE A 158 0.50 -5.55 12.07
CA ILE A 158 0.76 -5.54 13.51
C ILE A 158 0.47 -4.14 14.05
N ALA A 159 -0.46 -4.05 14.99
CA ALA A 159 -0.86 -2.80 15.61
C ALA A 159 -1.10 -3.00 17.10
N LEU A 160 -0.07 -2.68 17.89
CA LEU A 160 -0.10 -2.76 19.35
C LEU A 160 -0.40 -1.38 19.97
N LEU A 161 -0.94 -1.39 21.19
CA LEU A 161 -1.17 -0.19 21.98
C LEU A 161 0.14 0.52 22.26
N PHE A 162 0.12 1.86 22.15
CA PHE A 162 1.26 2.71 22.44
C PHE A 162 2.55 2.41 21.65
N SER A 163 2.47 1.64 20.56
CA SER A 163 3.62 1.35 19.69
C SER A 163 4.21 2.61 19.04
N PHE A 164 3.39 3.63 18.83
CA PHE A 164 3.83 4.97 18.40
C PHE A 164 4.71 5.70 19.43
N LYS A 165 4.66 5.30 20.71
CA LYS A 165 5.57 5.79 21.77
C LYS A 165 6.78 4.89 21.93
N ASN A 166 6.57 3.58 21.98
CA ASN A 166 7.63 2.59 22.07
C ASN A 166 7.32 1.40 21.14
N PRO A 167 8.04 1.26 20.00
CA PRO A 167 7.74 0.24 19.00
C PRO A 167 8.36 -1.13 19.30
N GLU A 168 9.04 -1.31 20.43
CA GLU A 168 9.83 -2.51 20.74
C GLU A 168 9.04 -3.81 20.59
N HIS A 169 7.83 -3.89 21.16
CA HIS A 169 6.97 -5.07 21.03
C HIS A 169 6.53 -5.35 19.59
N GLU A 170 6.25 -4.32 18.78
CA GLU A 170 5.91 -4.52 17.37
C GLU A 170 7.12 -5.04 16.57
N LEU A 171 8.31 -4.52 16.86
CA LEU A 171 9.55 -4.95 16.21
C LEU A 171 9.90 -6.39 16.58
N GLU A 172 9.71 -6.79 17.83
CA GLU A 172 9.92 -8.17 18.28
C GLU A 172 8.93 -9.15 17.65
N ALA A 173 7.64 -8.81 17.66
CA ALA A 173 6.60 -9.60 17.00
C ALA A 173 6.88 -9.74 15.49
N SER A 174 7.32 -8.67 14.85
CA SER A 174 7.71 -8.67 13.43
C SER A 174 8.87 -9.64 13.16
N ARG A 175 9.95 -9.58 13.95
CA ARG A 175 11.10 -10.50 13.80
C ARG A 175 10.67 -11.95 14.02
N TYR A 176 9.84 -12.20 15.02
CA TYR A 176 9.32 -13.54 15.30
C TYR A 176 8.57 -14.11 14.10
N LEU A 177 7.58 -13.37 13.60
CA LEU A 177 6.77 -13.78 12.46
C LEU A 177 7.60 -13.91 11.17
N GLN A 178 8.50 -12.96 10.90
CA GLN A 178 9.33 -13.00 9.70
C GLN A 178 10.26 -14.22 9.67
N SER A 179 10.72 -14.71 10.83
CA SER A 179 11.54 -15.93 10.91
C SER A 179 10.75 -17.22 10.63
N ARG A 180 9.43 -17.22 10.85
CA ARG A 180 8.55 -18.40 10.73
C ARG A 180 7.69 -18.38 9.47
N LEU A 181 7.41 -17.20 8.93
CA LEU A 181 6.60 -16.95 7.75
C LEU A 181 7.41 -16.14 6.71
N PRO A 182 8.57 -16.65 6.25
CA PRO A 182 9.35 -15.96 5.23
C PRO A 182 8.51 -15.82 3.96
N GLY A 183 8.38 -14.59 3.46
CA GLY A 183 7.63 -14.27 2.25
C GLY A 183 6.29 -13.58 2.47
N ILE A 184 5.76 -13.56 3.70
CA ILE A 184 4.56 -12.77 4.02
C ILE A 184 5.00 -11.36 4.48
N PRO A 185 4.68 -10.28 3.73
CA PRO A 185 4.99 -8.92 4.15
C PRO A 185 4.26 -8.54 5.45
N ILE A 186 4.96 -7.77 6.29
CA ILE A 186 4.44 -7.33 7.59
C ILE A 186 4.42 -5.79 7.64
N ALA A 187 3.23 -5.22 7.82
CA ALA A 187 3.03 -3.80 8.08
C ALA A 187 3.04 -3.53 9.60
N LEU A 188 3.80 -2.52 10.03
CA LEU A 188 3.94 -2.14 11.44
C LEU A 188 3.30 -0.78 11.68
N SER A 189 2.37 -0.72 12.63
CA SER A 189 1.57 0.49 12.82
C SER A 189 2.39 1.71 13.23
N HIS A 190 3.48 1.52 13.99
CA HIS A 190 4.38 2.63 14.34
C HIS A 190 5.12 3.24 13.14
N ARG A 191 5.20 2.54 12.00
CA ARG A 191 5.81 3.07 10.78
C ARG A 191 4.77 3.71 9.87
N ILE A 192 3.60 3.08 9.77
CA ILE A 192 2.53 3.50 8.85
C ILE A 192 1.74 4.68 9.40
N SER A 193 1.37 4.65 10.67
CA SER A 193 0.55 5.68 11.32
C SER A 193 0.91 5.79 12.80
N PRO A 194 2.02 6.48 13.15
CA PRO A 194 2.48 6.64 14.54
C PRO A 194 1.62 7.62 15.35
N GLU A 195 0.30 7.40 15.36
CA GLU A 195 -0.69 8.26 15.99
C GLU A 195 -1.40 7.55 17.16
N TRP A 196 -1.90 8.33 18.11
CA TRP A 196 -2.40 7.81 19.39
C TRP A 196 -3.74 7.10 19.32
N ARG A 197 -4.50 7.23 18.23
CA ARG A 197 -5.84 6.64 18.13
C ARG A 197 -5.80 5.21 17.59
N GLU A 198 -6.18 4.25 18.42
CA GLU A 198 -6.05 2.82 18.12
C GLU A 198 -6.84 2.38 16.90
N PHE A 199 -8.12 2.75 16.81
CA PHE A 199 -8.96 2.29 15.71
C PHE A 199 -8.44 2.82 14.36
N GLU A 200 -8.18 4.12 14.26
CA GLU A 200 -7.64 4.76 13.07
C GLU A 200 -6.27 4.17 12.71
N ARG A 201 -5.36 4.03 13.69
CA ARG A 201 -4.03 3.43 13.48
C ARG A 201 -4.14 1.99 12.97
N ILE A 202 -4.99 1.16 13.56
CA ILE A 202 -5.22 -0.22 13.11
C ILE A 202 -5.83 -0.22 11.70
N SER A 203 -6.85 0.61 11.45
CA SER A 203 -7.51 0.70 10.14
C SER A 203 -6.53 1.09 9.03
N THR A 204 -5.69 2.09 9.27
CA THR A 204 -4.65 2.53 8.35
C THR A 204 -3.61 1.43 8.12
N THR A 205 -3.16 0.73 9.17
CA THR A 205 -2.16 -0.35 9.05
C THR A 205 -2.71 -1.57 8.30
N VAL A 206 -3.97 -1.94 8.56
CA VAL A 206 -4.66 -3.02 7.84
C VAL A 206 -4.83 -2.64 6.37
N MET A 207 -5.25 -1.41 6.08
CA MET A 207 -5.40 -0.94 4.71
C MET A 207 -4.08 -0.91 3.94
N ASP A 208 -2.98 -0.51 4.59
CA ASP A 208 -1.65 -0.56 3.98
C ASP A 208 -1.22 -2.01 3.66
N ALA A 209 -1.34 -2.93 4.63
CA ALA A 209 -1.08 -4.36 4.43
C ALA A 209 -1.96 -4.97 3.33
N TYR A 210 -3.22 -4.53 3.24
CA TYR A 210 -4.19 -4.99 2.24
C TYR A 210 -3.80 -4.58 0.82
N LEU A 211 -3.19 -3.41 0.67
CA LEU A 211 -2.83 -2.83 -0.63
C LEU A 211 -1.41 -3.18 -1.09
N ALA A 212 -0.50 -3.45 -0.14
CA ALA A 212 0.92 -3.62 -0.43
C ALA A 212 1.22 -4.66 -1.52
N PRO A 213 0.65 -5.90 -1.50
CA PRO A 213 0.96 -6.89 -2.54
C PRO A 213 0.52 -6.44 -3.94
N VAL A 214 -0.66 -5.82 -4.06
CA VAL A 214 -1.22 -5.37 -5.34
C VAL A 214 -0.41 -4.22 -5.92
N VAL A 215 -0.07 -3.22 -5.10
CA VAL A 215 0.72 -2.07 -5.53
C VAL A 215 2.15 -2.48 -5.88
N ARG A 216 2.76 -3.35 -5.07
CA ARG A 216 4.12 -3.84 -5.32
C ARG A 216 4.21 -4.61 -6.64
N GLN A 217 3.34 -5.58 -6.86
CA GLN A 217 3.34 -6.36 -8.10
C GLN A 217 3.19 -5.47 -9.34
N TYR A 218 2.31 -4.45 -9.25
CA TYR A 218 2.12 -3.47 -10.31
C TYR A 218 3.39 -2.67 -10.61
N LEU A 219 4.04 -2.13 -9.57
CA LEU A 219 5.25 -1.33 -9.72
C LEU A 219 6.44 -2.18 -10.19
N GLU A 220 6.60 -3.39 -9.66
CA GLU A 220 7.63 -4.34 -10.10
C GLU A 220 7.49 -4.66 -11.59
N THR A 221 6.28 -4.93 -12.06
CA THR A 221 6.00 -5.18 -13.49
C THR A 221 6.46 -4.00 -14.37
N LEU A 222 6.21 -2.76 -13.94
CA LEU A 222 6.65 -1.57 -14.67
C LEU A 222 8.16 -1.37 -14.63
N ILE A 223 8.79 -1.57 -13.47
CA ILE A 223 10.23 -1.43 -13.30
C ILE A 223 10.96 -2.44 -14.18
N GLU A 224 10.55 -3.71 -14.14
CA GLU A 224 11.16 -4.78 -14.93
C GLU A 224 11.01 -4.52 -16.44
N ALA A 225 9.81 -4.15 -16.89
CA ALA A 225 9.55 -3.90 -18.31
C ALA A 225 10.26 -2.65 -18.86
N LEU A 226 10.63 -1.70 -18.00
CA LEU A 226 11.30 -0.45 -18.38
C LEU A 226 12.78 -0.40 -17.97
N ALA A 227 13.34 -1.50 -17.46
CA ALA A 227 14.69 -1.53 -16.89
C ALA A 227 15.77 -1.03 -17.88
N ASP A 228 15.70 -1.46 -19.14
CA ASP A 228 16.65 -1.05 -20.19
C ASP A 228 16.43 0.39 -20.69
N ARG A 229 15.28 0.98 -20.37
CA ARG A 229 14.84 2.30 -20.84
C ARG A 229 14.96 3.39 -19.78
N LEU A 230 15.15 3.01 -18.51
CA LEU A 230 15.30 3.90 -17.35
C LEU A 230 16.73 3.82 -16.80
N PRO A 231 17.74 4.46 -17.44
CA PRO A 231 19.12 4.43 -16.96
C PRO A 231 19.23 5.11 -15.58
N GLY A 232 19.14 4.32 -14.50
CA GLY A 232 19.21 4.80 -13.12
C GLY A 232 17.91 4.79 -12.31
N GLY A 233 16.82 4.17 -12.81
CA GLY A 233 15.64 3.82 -11.99
C GLY A 233 14.62 4.94 -11.74
N GLY A 234 14.51 5.93 -12.64
CA GLY A 234 13.68 7.12 -12.47
C GLY A 234 12.15 6.94 -12.61
N LEU A 235 11.57 5.82 -12.14
CA LEU A 235 10.12 5.68 -11.98
C LEU A 235 9.70 6.29 -10.64
N HIS A 236 8.85 7.30 -10.73
CA HIS A 236 8.25 7.97 -9.60
C HIS A 236 6.74 7.77 -9.62
N VAL A 237 6.15 7.69 -8.42
CA VAL A 237 4.71 7.61 -8.21
C VAL A 237 4.26 8.92 -7.57
N MET A 238 3.16 9.47 -8.06
CA MET A 238 2.55 10.65 -7.47
C MET A 238 2.02 10.31 -6.07
N GLU A 239 2.24 11.20 -5.11
CA GLU A 239 1.76 11.05 -3.74
C GLU A 239 0.43 11.78 -3.54
N SER A 240 -0.37 11.30 -2.59
CA SER A 240 -1.61 11.94 -2.13
C SER A 240 -1.43 13.36 -1.58
N ASN A 241 -0.20 13.75 -1.22
CA ASN A 241 0.14 15.07 -0.70
C ASN A 241 0.61 16.07 -1.79
N GLY A 242 0.66 15.64 -3.06
CA GLY A 242 1.12 16.45 -4.19
C GLY A 242 2.62 16.37 -4.49
N GLY A 243 3.36 15.56 -3.74
CA GLY A 243 4.75 15.20 -4.02
C GLY A 243 4.87 14.03 -5.00
N VAL A 244 6.10 13.60 -5.22
CA VAL A 244 6.40 12.36 -5.96
C VAL A 244 7.44 11.56 -5.18
N MET A 245 7.27 10.24 -5.16
CA MET A 245 8.18 9.32 -4.49
C MET A 245 8.71 8.27 -5.46
N GLY A 246 9.91 7.73 -5.21
CA GLY A 246 10.44 6.64 -6.03
C GLY A 246 9.58 5.37 -5.89
N ALA A 247 9.49 4.56 -6.95
CA ALA A 247 8.67 3.35 -6.96
C ALA A 247 9.04 2.32 -5.88
N GLY A 248 10.33 2.24 -5.51
CA GLY A 248 10.77 1.41 -4.38
C GLY A 248 10.12 1.84 -3.07
N ALA A 249 10.14 3.14 -2.76
CA ALA A 249 9.49 3.68 -1.57
C ALA A 249 7.96 3.54 -1.64
N ALA A 250 7.35 3.75 -2.82
CA ALA A 250 5.92 3.54 -3.02
C ALA A 250 5.48 2.08 -2.76
N SER A 251 6.38 1.12 -3.00
CA SER A 251 6.15 -0.31 -2.73
C SER A 251 6.26 -0.68 -1.24
N GLU A 252 6.82 0.22 -0.42
CA GLU A 252 6.91 0.08 1.04
C GLU A 252 5.77 0.81 1.77
N THR A 253 5.24 1.90 1.19
CA THR A 253 4.14 2.68 1.76
C THR A 253 3.03 2.93 0.72
N PRO A 254 2.35 1.87 0.24
CA PRO A 254 1.35 1.95 -0.83
C PRO A 254 0.19 2.88 -0.50
N LEU A 255 -0.10 3.10 0.79
CA LEU A 255 -1.18 4.00 1.19
C LEU A 255 -0.96 5.44 0.72
N GLN A 256 0.30 5.89 0.65
CA GLN A 256 0.63 7.26 0.24
C GLN A 256 0.29 7.53 -1.23
N THR A 257 0.14 6.49 -2.05
CA THR A 257 -0.20 6.60 -3.47
C THR A 257 -1.71 6.56 -3.71
N LEU A 258 -2.54 6.41 -2.68
CA LEU A 258 -4.00 6.50 -2.83
C LEU A 258 -4.39 7.91 -3.30
N LEU A 259 -5.32 8.00 -4.25
CA LEU A 259 -5.77 9.27 -4.83
C LEU A 259 -4.66 10.08 -5.55
N SER A 260 -3.56 9.44 -5.95
CA SER A 260 -2.47 10.12 -6.64
C SER A 260 -2.88 10.76 -7.98
N GLY A 261 -3.79 10.12 -8.73
CA GLY A 261 -4.30 10.64 -10.01
C GLY A 261 -5.05 11.98 -9.84
N PRO A 262 -6.12 12.04 -9.02
CA PRO A 262 -6.82 13.30 -8.73
C PRO A 262 -5.92 14.43 -8.23
N VAL A 263 -4.91 14.11 -7.41
CA VAL A 263 -3.95 15.10 -6.90
C VAL A 263 -3.05 15.62 -8.03
N GLY A 264 -2.54 14.73 -8.88
CA GLY A 264 -1.74 15.12 -10.04
C GLY A 264 -2.50 16.02 -11.04
N GLY A 265 -3.81 15.84 -11.17
CA GLY A 265 -4.65 16.73 -11.99
C GLY A 265 -4.96 18.09 -11.36
N ALA A 266 -4.79 18.24 -10.04
CA ALA A 266 -5.04 19.49 -9.33
C ALA A 266 -3.82 20.43 -9.26
N ILE A 267 -2.64 19.91 -9.56
CA ILE A 267 -1.34 20.62 -9.57
C ILE A 267 -1.04 21.10 -10.99
#